data_AF-A0A395HGX6-F1
#
_entry.id   AF-A0A395HGX6-F1
#
_cell.length_a   1.000
_cell.length_b   1.000
_cell.length_c   1.000
_cell.angle_alpha   90.00
_cell.angle_beta   90.00
_cell.angle_gamma   90.00
#
_symmetry.space_group_name_H-M   'P 1'
#
loop_
_entity.id
_entity.type
_entity.pdbx_description
1 polymer ?
#
loop_
_entity_poly.entity_id
_entity_poly.type
_entity_poly.pdbx_seq_one_letter_code
_entity_poly.pdbx_strand_id
1 'polypeptide(L)'
;MKTISPLSCNAESSCLAHTNSEKGSPEEAPDCQYPNSSALQRGQLENDEEAIDDERPTGLFRAPTNVSYVGALATRSLNPVRTRESGRDLGPPPDGGFKAWSQVALAHFVIFNTWGYINSFGVFQDYYTQSLGRPPSDISWVGSIQIFLLFFIGTFSGRATDAGYFKTILAIGAVLELFCIFMTSLCTQYWQLFLAQGIGQGIGCGLMFCPTIALIPTYFTKNRAIAIGITASGSATGGLVFPAVVMRLLPQIGYGWTMRTLGFISLATLIPCLIFLQQRLPPRHSGPLIEWAAFRETSYALFALGMFLNFWGLYVGFFYISSFARDIIGVSESTSIDVLLVMNGVGLTGRLIPNLLADQYTGPLNMLIPFSLVTGVVAYCWTAVRSYDGLYVFSAFYGLAAAGIQSLFPATLSTLTTDLKKTGVRMGMVLSVVAVAALIGTPIAGALVDRDGGQYLSAQMFMGSAILAGTLTLVAARTSKLGLSWQRA
;
A
#
# COMPACT_ATOMS: atom_id res chain seq x y z
N MET A 1 -12.80 18.56 -54.51
CA MET A 1 -14.06 19.36 -54.61
C MET A 1 -14.48 19.73 -53.19
N LYS A 2 -14.65 21.01 -52.85
CA LYS A 2 -15.86 21.87 -53.06
C LYS A 2 -17.10 21.28 -52.35
N THR A 3 -17.84 21.99 -51.48
CA THR A 3 -17.75 23.37 -50.90
C THR A 3 -18.64 23.43 -49.63
N ILE A 4 -18.21 24.02 -48.50
CA ILE A 4 -18.48 25.41 -48.01
C ILE A 4 -19.97 25.76 -47.72
N SER A 5 -20.41 25.40 -46.49
CA SER A 5 -21.06 26.25 -45.44
C SER A 5 -22.29 27.17 -45.78
N PRO A 6 -22.66 28.21 -44.99
CA PRO A 6 -23.81 28.13 -44.06
C PRO A 6 -24.80 29.33 -44.12
N LEU A 7 -25.79 29.39 -43.20
CA LEU A 7 -26.21 30.58 -42.40
C LEU A 7 -27.65 30.48 -41.87
N SER A 8 -27.85 30.84 -40.59
CA SER A 8 -28.60 32.06 -40.20
C SER A 8 -28.71 32.17 -38.68
N CYS A 9 -28.36 33.34 -38.13
CA CYS A 9 -28.80 33.73 -36.78
C CYS A 9 -30.20 34.34 -36.86
N ASN A 10 -30.90 34.40 -35.72
CA ASN A 10 -31.69 35.58 -35.40
C ASN A 10 -31.65 35.81 -33.88
N ALA A 11 -31.58 37.07 -33.49
CA ALA A 11 -31.64 37.51 -32.10
C ALA A 11 -32.46 38.80 -32.06
N GLU A 12 -33.52 38.82 -31.25
CA GLU A 12 -34.25 40.03 -30.90
C GLU A 12 -34.32 40.18 -29.39
N SER A 13 -34.60 41.39 -28.93
CA SER A 13 -34.29 41.81 -27.56
C SER A 13 -35.27 42.84 -27.02
N SER A 14 -35.13 43.13 -25.72
CA SER A 14 -35.77 44.21 -24.96
C SER A 14 -37.26 44.06 -24.58
N CYS A 15 -37.50 44.13 -23.27
CA CYS A 15 -38.35 45.16 -22.66
C CYS A 15 -37.94 45.34 -21.19
N LEU A 16 -38.06 46.55 -20.64
CA LEU A 16 -37.59 46.92 -19.30
C LEU A 16 -38.43 48.10 -18.74
N ALA A 17 -38.46 48.22 -17.39
CA ALA A 17 -39.17 49.25 -16.61
C ALA A 17 -40.72 49.17 -16.69
N HIS A 18 -41.51 49.59 -15.69
CA HIS A 18 -41.27 50.22 -14.37
C HIS A 18 -42.39 49.74 -13.37
N THR A 19 -42.59 50.12 -12.10
CA THR A 19 -42.13 51.26 -11.25
C THR A 19 -42.24 50.90 -9.74
N ASN A 20 -41.73 51.78 -8.86
CA ASN A 20 -42.27 52.30 -7.56
C ASN A 20 -43.48 51.62 -6.85
N SER A 21 -43.69 51.74 -5.52
CA SER A 21 -42.88 52.22 -4.37
C SER A 21 -43.75 52.20 -3.09
N GLU A 22 -43.23 51.77 -1.92
CA GLU A 22 -43.62 52.38 -0.63
C GLU A 22 -42.58 52.15 0.49
N LYS A 23 -42.71 52.86 1.62
CA LYS A 23 -41.70 52.98 2.69
C LYS A 23 -42.26 52.69 4.09
N GLY A 24 -41.43 52.10 4.95
CA GLY A 24 -41.56 52.06 6.42
C GLY A 24 -40.17 52.00 7.06
N SER A 25 -39.99 52.60 8.24
CA SER A 25 -38.68 52.88 8.85
C SER A 25 -38.53 52.28 10.28
N PRO A 26 -37.32 52.28 10.89
CA PRO A 26 -36.94 51.22 11.85
C PRO A 26 -36.84 51.60 13.33
N GLU A 27 -36.94 50.58 14.17
CA GLU A 27 -36.63 50.45 15.60
C GLU A 27 -36.22 48.97 15.82
N GLU A 28 -35.37 48.54 16.76
CA GLU A 28 -34.42 49.23 17.64
C GLU A 28 -33.32 48.20 18.03
N ALA A 29 -32.20 48.60 18.65
CA ALA A 29 -31.13 47.68 19.06
C ALA A 29 -30.52 48.04 20.42
N PRO A 30 -30.24 47.08 21.32
CA PRO A 30 -29.52 47.31 22.55
C PRO A 30 -28.01 47.02 22.41
N ASP A 31 -27.22 47.96 22.92
CA ASP A 31 -25.76 47.89 23.07
C ASP A 31 -25.35 46.91 24.19
N CYS A 32 -24.10 46.45 24.18
CA CYS A 32 -23.47 45.88 25.38
C CYS A 32 -21.95 46.10 25.37
N GLN A 33 -21.50 47.16 26.04
CA GLN A 33 -20.14 47.67 25.99
C GLN A 33 -19.20 47.04 27.04
N TYR A 34 -17.89 47.08 26.78
CA TYR A 34 -16.84 46.82 27.76
C TYR A 34 -16.76 47.96 28.80
N PRO A 35 -16.60 47.66 30.10
CA PRO A 35 -16.05 48.62 31.06
C PRO A 35 -14.52 48.50 31.16
N ASN A 36 -13.83 49.63 31.02
CA ASN A 36 -12.40 49.78 31.32
C ASN A 36 -12.28 50.81 32.45
N SER A 37 -11.75 50.44 33.62
CA SER A 37 -11.45 51.41 34.68
C SER A 37 -10.31 50.95 35.59
N SER A 38 -9.31 51.82 35.75
CA SER A 38 -8.15 51.61 36.62
C SER A 38 -8.09 52.70 37.68
N ALA A 39 -8.17 52.36 38.98
CA ALA A 39 -7.91 53.31 40.07
C ALA A 39 -7.59 52.69 41.44
N LEU A 40 -6.37 52.95 41.92
CA LEU A 40 -5.99 53.41 43.29
C LEU A 40 -6.05 52.48 44.54
N GLN A 41 -5.19 52.89 45.50
CA GLN A 41 -5.00 52.47 46.92
C GLN A 41 -4.42 51.06 47.18
N ARG A 42 -3.26 50.81 47.83
CA ARG A 42 -2.22 51.53 48.63
C ARG A 42 -2.29 51.36 50.17
N GLY A 43 -1.32 50.62 50.72
CA GLY A 43 -1.01 50.38 52.16
C GLY A 43 -0.36 48.97 52.31
N GLN A 44 0.87 48.73 52.80
CA GLN A 44 1.57 49.06 54.07
C GLN A 44 1.29 48.04 55.21
N LEU A 45 2.27 47.48 55.95
CA LEU A 45 3.76 47.47 55.84
C LEU A 45 4.28 46.01 55.65
N GLU A 46 5.11 45.28 56.43
CA GLU A 46 6.02 45.40 57.62
C GLU A 46 6.72 44.00 57.79
N ASN A 47 7.92 43.71 58.33
CA ASN A 47 9.21 44.40 58.61
C ASN A 47 10.33 43.33 58.92
N ASP A 48 11.45 43.70 59.59
CA ASP A 48 12.54 42.89 60.24
C ASP A 48 13.48 42.06 59.29
N GLU A 49 14.81 42.26 59.13
CA GLU A 49 16.00 42.33 60.02
C GLU A 49 16.56 40.94 60.45
N GLU A 50 17.88 40.61 60.49
CA GLU A 50 19.14 41.36 60.28
C GLU A 50 20.38 40.49 59.84
N ALA A 51 21.42 41.19 59.35
CA ALA A 51 22.90 40.98 59.21
C ALA A 51 23.74 39.69 59.56
N ILE A 52 24.79 39.43 58.71
CA ILE A 52 26.27 39.19 58.99
C ILE A 52 26.67 37.96 59.89
N ASP A 53 27.71 37.10 59.68
CA ASP A 53 29.10 37.24 59.18
C ASP A 53 29.75 35.92 58.59
N ASP A 54 31.07 35.90 58.33
CA ASP A 54 31.91 34.79 57.77
C ASP A 54 32.64 33.92 58.82
N GLU A 55 32.71 32.59 58.63
CA GLU A 55 33.77 31.72 59.19
C GLU A 55 33.89 30.32 58.50
N ARG A 56 35.08 29.69 58.59
CA ARG A 56 35.34 28.28 58.21
C ARG A 56 35.96 27.52 59.40
N PRO A 57 35.74 26.19 59.57
CA PRO A 57 36.77 25.27 59.09
C PRO A 57 36.35 23.82 58.69
N THR A 58 37.20 23.21 57.85
CA THR A 58 37.55 21.76 57.75
C THR A 58 36.47 20.65 57.75
N GLY A 59 36.43 19.87 56.66
CA GLY A 59 35.89 18.50 56.63
C GLY A 59 36.34 17.74 55.37
N LEU A 60 36.84 16.50 55.51
CA LEU A 60 37.33 15.70 54.37
C LEU A 60 36.17 15.12 53.54
N PHE A 61 36.21 15.26 52.21
CA PHE A 61 35.56 14.30 51.31
C PHE A 61 36.40 13.97 50.06
N ARG A 62 36.17 12.77 49.52
CA ARG A 62 36.98 12.12 48.48
C ARG A 62 36.96 12.87 47.15
N ALA A 63 38.12 12.89 46.47
CA ALA A 63 38.18 13.19 45.04
C ALA A 63 37.62 12.02 44.20
N PRO A 64 36.70 12.26 43.24
CA PRO A 64 36.42 11.34 42.15
C PRO A 64 37.54 11.41 41.10
N THR A 65 37.91 10.27 40.51
CA THR A 65 38.96 10.18 39.48
C THR A 65 38.50 10.68 38.11
N ASN A 66 39.46 11.18 37.32
CA ASN A 66 39.24 11.65 35.94
C ASN A 66 38.71 10.54 35.02
N VAL A 67 37.44 10.61 34.63
CA VAL A 67 36.85 9.77 33.57
C VAL A 67 35.87 10.60 32.72
N SER A 68 35.80 10.30 31.42
CA SER A 68 34.74 10.72 30.47
C SER A 68 34.79 12.10 29.77
N TYR A 69 35.97 12.70 29.57
CA TYR A 69 36.14 13.74 28.51
C TYR A 69 35.68 13.25 27.12
N VAL A 70 35.77 11.93 26.86
CA VAL A 70 35.22 11.26 25.67
C VAL A 70 33.68 11.25 25.64
N GLY A 71 33.03 11.18 26.80
CA GLY A 71 31.56 11.15 26.91
C GLY A 71 30.93 12.48 26.49
N ALA A 72 31.53 13.61 26.87
CA ALA A 72 31.06 14.94 26.47
C ALA A 72 31.05 15.17 24.94
N LEU A 73 31.96 14.52 24.21
CA LEU A 73 31.97 14.55 22.74
C LEU A 73 30.94 13.58 22.12
N ALA A 74 30.84 12.36 22.65
CA ALA A 74 29.87 11.36 22.17
C ALA A 74 28.40 11.80 22.35
N THR A 75 28.08 12.53 23.42
CA THR A 75 26.73 13.09 23.63
C THR A 75 26.44 14.25 22.67
N ARG A 76 27.47 14.98 22.18
CA ARG A 76 27.29 16.17 21.34
C ARG A 76 27.02 15.85 19.87
N SER A 77 27.38 14.65 19.40
CA SER A 77 27.07 14.14 18.06
C SER A 77 25.69 13.47 17.93
N LEU A 78 24.99 13.23 19.05
CA LEU A 78 23.65 12.64 19.10
C LEU A 78 22.54 13.64 19.47
N ASN A 79 22.75 14.93 19.23
CA ASN A 79 21.62 15.85 19.10
C ASN A 79 20.82 15.43 17.83
N PRO A 80 19.55 15.01 17.95
CA PRO A 80 18.72 14.84 16.77
C PRO A 80 18.59 16.21 16.09
N VAL A 81 18.87 16.28 14.79
CA VAL A 81 18.63 17.49 14.00
C VAL A 81 17.12 17.73 14.00
N ARG A 82 16.67 18.56 14.95
CA ARG A 82 15.27 18.96 15.12
C ARG A 82 14.91 19.88 13.96
N THR A 83 14.60 19.27 12.82
CA THR A 83 14.43 19.97 11.55
C THR A 83 13.40 21.09 11.71
N ARG A 84 13.75 22.26 11.19
CA ARG A 84 12.98 23.52 11.28
C ARG A 84 11.59 23.44 10.62
N GLU A 85 11.27 22.29 10.03
CA GLU A 85 10.04 21.92 9.35
C GLU A 85 9.01 21.24 10.27
N SER A 86 9.41 20.78 11.47
CA SER A 86 8.53 20.06 12.41
C SER A 86 7.27 20.83 12.84
N GLY A 87 7.27 22.16 12.70
CA GLY A 87 6.11 23.04 12.96
C GLY A 87 5.57 23.76 11.71
N ARG A 88 5.97 23.36 10.49
CA ARG A 88 5.50 23.99 9.25
C ARG A 88 4.21 23.31 8.80
N ASP A 89 3.09 24.02 8.84
CA ASP A 89 1.87 23.54 8.18
C ASP A 89 2.13 23.46 6.66
N LEU A 90 1.76 22.32 6.08
CA LEU A 90 1.94 21.99 4.67
C LEU A 90 0.66 22.22 3.86
N GLY A 91 -0.40 22.70 4.52
CA GLY A 91 -1.71 22.95 3.93
C GLY A 91 -2.48 21.67 3.56
N PRO A 92 -3.61 21.79 2.85
CA PRO A 92 -4.32 20.64 2.30
C PRO A 92 -3.43 19.86 1.32
N PRO A 93 -3.71 18.57 1.06
CA PRO A 93 -3.05 17.83 0.00
C PRO A 93 -3.16 18.55 -1.36
N PRO A 94 -2.10 18.57 -2.19
CA PRO A 94 -2.10 19.30 -3.46
C PRO A 94 -3.09 18.75 -4.50
N ASP A 95 -3.56 17.51 -4.36
CA ASP A 95 -4.59 16.85 -5.17
C ASP A 95 -4.35 16.73 -6.69
N GLY A 96 -3.20 17.24 -7.17
CA GLY A 96 -2.78 17.19 -8.56
C GLY A 96 -1.51 18.00 -8.83
N GLY A 97 -1.35 18.42 -10.08
CA GLY A 97 -0.15 19.10 -10.57
C GLY A 97 1.08 18.18 -10.69
N PHE A 98 2.12 18.66 -11.37
CA PHE A 98 3.31 17.86 -11.70
C PHE A 98 3.99 17.25 -10.47
N LYS A 99 4.06 17.98 -9.33
CA LYS A 99 4.69 17.45 -8.11
C LYS A 99 3.94 16.23 -7.55
N ALA A 100 2.61 16.23 -7.48
CA ALA A 100 1.86 15.10 -6.93
C ALA A 100 1.88 13.90 -7.88
N TRP A 101 1.63 14.12 -9.17
CA TRP A 101 1.60 13.05 -10.18
C TRP A 101 2.98 12.42 -10.45
N SER A 102 4.08 13.17 -10.33
CA SER A 102 5.42 12.58 -10.36
C SER A 102 5.68 11.64 -9.18
N GLN A 103 5.12 11.90 -7.98
CA GLN A 103 5.23 10.92 -6.88
C GLN A 103 4.48 9.63 -7.19
N VAL A 104 3.31 9.71 -7.83
CA VAL A 104 2.54 8.54 -8.29
C VAL A 104 3.32 7.72 -9.33
N ALA A 105 3.96 8.38 -10.31
CA ALA A 105 4.78 7.72 -11.32
C ALA A 105 6.03 7.05 -10.73
N LEU A 106 6.70 7.70 -9.76
CA LEU A 106 7.84 7.12 -9.03
C LEU A 106 7.39 5.96 -8.13
N ALA A 107 6.28 6.12 -7.42
CA ALA A 107 5.70 5.05 -6.61
C ALA A 107 5.29 3.83 -7.46
N HIS A 108 4.75 4.04 -8.67
CA HIS A 108 4.49 2.98 -9.64
C HIS A 108 5.77 2.17 -9.97
N PHE A 109 6.93 2.81 -10.10
CA PHE A 109 8.20 2.09 -10.30
C PHE A 109 8.68 1.30 -9.07
N VAL A 110 8.32 1.71 -7.84
CA VAL A 110 8.58 0.88 -6.65
C VAL A 110 7.65 -0.34 -6.61
N ILE A 111 6.38 -0.20 -7.00
CA ILE A 111 5.45 -1.34 -7.10
C ILE A 111 5.79 -2.27 -8.29
N PHE A 112 6.32 -1.70 -9.38
CA PHE A 112 6.87 -2.44 -10.52
C PHE A 112 7.96 -3.41 -10.07
N ASN A 113 8.93 -2.94 -9.29
CA ASN A 113 10.01 -3.79 -8.81
C ASN A 113 9.54 -4.81 -7.77
N THR A 114 8.81 -4.36 -6.76
CA THR A 114 8.36 -5.25 -5.68
C THR A 114 7.31 -6.27 -6.14
N TRP A 115 6.09 -5.83 -6.42
CA TRP A 115 5.00 -6.71 -6.81
C TRP A 115 5.11 -7.23 -8.24
N GLY A 116 5.69 -6.46 -9.17
CA GLY A 116 5.86 -6.94 -10.54
C GLY A 116 6.85 -8.11 -10.63
N TYR A 117 7.96 -8.08 -9.87
CA TYR A 117 8.88 -9.20 -9.80
C TYR A 117 8.25 -10.41 -9.09
N ILE A 118 7.51 -10.19 -7.99
CA ILE A 118 6.75 -11.25 -7.29
C ILE A 118 5.72 -11.93 -8.21
N ASN A 119 4.94 -11.15 -8.96
CA ASN A 119 3.96 -11.68 -9.92
C ASN A 119 4.63 -12.47 -11.06
N SER A 120 5.93 -12.27 -11.29
CA SER A 120 6.73 -13.02 -12.27
C SER A 120 7.19 -14.39 -11.78
N PHE A 121 6.91 -14.75 -10.51
CA PHE A 121 7.38 -15.99 -9.89
C PHE A 121 6.95 -17.25 -10.65
N GLY A 122 5.82 -17.25 -11.39
CA GLY A 122 5.40 -18.39 -12.20
C GLY A 122 6.45 -18.87 -13.21
N VAL A 123 7.18 -17.95 -13.86
CA VAL A 123 8.24 -18.32 -14.83
C VAL A 123 9.50 -18.83 -14.12
N PHE A 124 9.83 -18.28 -12.94
CA PHE A 124 10.93 -18.78 -12.12
C PHE A 124 10.61 -20.15 -11.51
N GLN A 125 9.37 -20.39 -11.10
CA GLN A 125 8.92 -21.64 -10.48
C GLN A 125 9.10 -22.83 -11.43
N ASP A 126 8.70 -22.67 -12.68
CA ASP A 126 8.92 -23.68 -13.73
C ASP A 126 10.42 -23.92 -13.96
N TYR A 127 11.19 -22.87 -14.26
CA TYR A 127 12.63 -23.00 -14.49
C TYR A 127 13.38 -23.65 -13.32
N TYR A 128 13.03 -23.34 -12.07
CA TYR A 128 13.64 -23.95 -10.88
C TYR A 128 13.18 -25.39 -10.65
N THR A 129 11.93 -25.75 -10.98
CA THR A 129 11.44 -27.14 -10.95
C THR A 129 12.29 -27.99 -11.90
N GLN A 130 12.46 -27.54 -13.14
CA GLN A 130 13.22 -28.24 -14.18
C GLN A 130 14.73 -28.29 -13.86
N SER A 131 15.34 -27.16 -13.47
CA SER A 131 16.80 -27.06 -13.28
C SER A 131 17.33 -27.64 -11.96
N LEU A 132 16.50 -27.73 -10.92
CA LEU A 132 16.91 -28.29 -9.61
C LEU A 132 16.37 -29.71 -9.35
N GLY A 133 15.53 -30.25 -10.23
CA GLY A 133 14.90 -31.56 -10.02
C GLY A 133 14.03 -31.63 -8.76
N ARG A 134 13.35 -30.52 -8.45
CA ARG A 134 12.58 -30.32 -7.20
C ARG A 134 11.08 -30.27 -7.50
N PRO A 135 10.22 -30.82 -6.63
CA PRO A 135 8.78 -30.74 -6.86
C PRO A 135 8.30 -29.27 -6.81
N PRO A 136 7.26 -28.89 -7.56
CA PRO A 136 6.75 -27.51 -7.56
C PRO A 136 6.36 -27.00 -6.16
N SER A 137 5.96 -27.90 -5.26
CA SER A 137 5.67 -27.60 -3.84
C SER A 137 6.89 -27.03 -3.09
N ASP A 138 8.06 -27.67 -3.17
CA ASP A 138 9.32 -27.16 -2.61
C ASP A 138 9.62 -25.76 -3.16
N ILE A 139 9.51 -25.56 -4.47
CA ILE A 139 9.82 -24.28 -5.12
C ILE A 139 8.82 -23.18 -4.73
N SER A 140 7.52 -23.51 -4.57
CA SER A 140 6.46 -22.55 -4.23
C SER A 140 6.70 -21.79 -2.91
N TRP A 141 7.48 -22.38 -1.98
CA TRP A 141 7.86 -21.74 -0.73
C TRP A 141 8.70 -20.46 -0.92
N VAL A 142 9.50 -20.37 -1.99
CA VAL A 142 10.32 -19.18 -2.29
C VAL A 142 9.43 -17.96 -2.59
N GLY A 143 8.41 -18.11 -3.44
CA GLY A 143 7.44 -17.05 -3.73
C GLY A 143 6.51 -16.76 -2.53
N SER A 144 6.12 -17.80 -1.79
CA SER A 144 5.20 -17.67 -0.65
C SER A 144 5.84 -16.93 0.53
N ILE A 145 7.11 -17.21 0.86
CA ILE A 145 7.83 -16.46 1.90
C ILE A 145 8.15 -15.02 1.46
N GLN A 146 8.38 -14.81 0.16
CA GLN A 146 8.61 -13.47 -0.41
C GLN A 146 7.37 -12.57 -0.24
N ILE A 147 6.17 -13.08 -0.54
CA ILE A 147 4.89 -12.39 -0.30
C ILE A 147 4.64 -12.15 1.19
N PHE A 148 4.86 -13.17 2.03
CA PHE A 148 4.71 -13.04 3.48
C PHE A 148 5.59 -11.92 4.03
N LEU A 149 6.88 -11.88 3.68
CA LEU A 149 7.82 -10.88 4.18
C LEU A 149 7.51 -9.48 3.64
N LEU A 150 7.10 -9.34 2.38
CA LEU A 150 6.66 -8.04 1.83
C LEU A 150 5.55 -7.43 2.69
N PHE A 151 4.53 -8.22 3.05
CA PHE A 151 3.41 -7.75 3.86
C PHE A 151 3.77 -7.64 5.36
N PHE A 152 4.47 -8.63 5.91
CA PHE A 152 4.79 -8.71 7.35
C PHE A 152 5.73 -7.60 7.81
N ILE A 153 6.76 -7.28 7.01
CA ILE A 153 7.69 -6.16 7.29
C ILE A 153 6.97 -4.80 7.25
N GLY A 154 5.76 -4.73 6.66
CA GLY A 154 4.92 -3.54 6.56
C GLY A 154 4.68 -2.80 7.89
N THR A 155 4.47 -3.50 9.02
CA THR A 155 4.35 -2.84 10.34
C THR A 155 5.61 -2.05 10.70
N PHE A 156 6.79 -2.61 10.45
CA PHE A 156 8.07 -2.01 10.80
C PHE A 156 8.44 -0.86 9.86
N SER A 157 8.34 -1.07 8.54
CA SER A 157 8.63 -0.06 7.53
C SER A 157 7.60 1.07 7.54
N GLY A 158 6.32 0.76 7.79
CA GLY A 158 5.26 1.72 8.06
C GLY A 158 5.56 2.60 9.28
N ARG A 159 5.89 2.01 10.44
CA ARG A 159 6.27 2.81 11.63
C ARG A 159 7.50 3.68 11.40
N ALA A 160 8.49 3.17 10.67
CA ALA A 160 9.71 3.91 10.32
C ALA A 160 9.42 5.09 9.37
N THR A 161 8.45 4.94 8.45
CA THR A 161 7.94 6.03 7.61
C THR A 161 7.34 7.15 8.46
N ASP A 162 6.43 6.80 9.37
CA ASP A 162 5.84 7.77 10.30
C ASP A 162 6.92 8.44 11.17
N ALA A 163 8.00 7.73 11.53
CA ALA A 163 9.13 8.27 12.29
C ALA A 163 10.06 9.22 11.50
N GLY A 164 9.86 9.37 10.18
CA GLY A 164 10.66 10.22 9.29
C GLY A 164 11.79 9.52 8.53
N TYR A 165 11.93 8.20 8.64
CA TYR A 165 13.02 7.44 8.02
C TYR A 165 12.70 6.95 6.59
N PHE A 166 11.69 7.53 5.91
CA PHE A 166 11.22 7.11 4.59
C PHE A 166 12.34 6.91 3.55
N LYS A 167 13.22 7.91 3.39
CA LYS A 167 14.36 7.82 2.46
C LYS A 167 15.35 6.71 2.85
N THR A 168 15.58 6.51 4.15
CA THR A 168 16.52 5.51 4.66
C THR A 168 16.02 4.09 4.42
N ILE A 169 14.75 3.81 4.73
CA ILE A 169 14.17 2.47 4.53
C ILE A 169 13.96 2.15 3.04
N LEU A 170 13.60 3.15 2.22
CA LEU A 170 13.54 3.01 0.77
C LEU A 170 14.92 2.67 0.18
N ALA A 171 15.98 3.34 0.65
CA ALA A 171 17.35 3.07 0.21
C ALA A 171 17.85 1.67 0.65
N ILE A 172 17.62 1.29 1.91
CA ILE A 172 17.99 -0.05 2.41
C ILE A 172 17.22 -1.14 1.63
N GLY A 173 15.91 -0.95 1.43
CA GLY A 173 15.07 -1.88 0.69
C GLY A 173 15.50 -2.04 -0.77
N ALA A 174 15.80 -0.95 -1.47
CA ALA A 174 16.27 -0.97 -2.86
C ALA A 174 17.66 -1.61 -3.00
N VAL A 175 18.60 -1.29 -2.11
CA VAL A 175 19.94 -1.90 -2.12
C VAL A 175 19.86 -3.40 -1.82
N LEU A 176 19.01 -3.81 -0.88
CA LEU A 176 18.79 -5.22 -0.54
C LEU A 176 18.12 -5.98 -1.68
N GLU A 177 17.06 -5.44 -2.29
CA GLU A 177 16.39 -6.04 -3.45
C GLU A 177 17.37 -6.24 -4.62
N LEU A 178 18.11 -5.19 -4.99
CA LEU A 178 19.09 -5.26 -6.08
C LEU A 178 20.22 -6.25 -5.79
N PHE A 179 20.78 -6.22 -4.58
CA PHE A 179 21.79 -7.20 -4.13
C PHE A 179 21.24 -8.62 -4.24
N CYS A 180 20.02 -8.86 -3.76
CA CYS A 180 19.37 -10.17 -3.85
C CYS A 180 19.13 -10.63 -5.28
N ILE A 181 18.70 -9.77 -6.21
CA ILE A 181 18.55 -10.14 -7.63
C ILE A 181 19.92 -10.51 -8.24
N PHE A 182 20.97 -9.74 -7.95
CA PHE A 182 22.32 -10.05 -8.42
C PHE A 182 22.90 -11.34 -7.80
N MET A 183 22.66 -11.62 -6.52
CA MET A 183 23.03 -12.90 -5.88
C MET A 183 22.21 -14.07 -6.43
N THR A 184 20.93 -13.86 -6.73
CA THR A 184 20.05 -14.86 -7.37
C THR A 184 20.59 -15.29 -8.73
N SER A 185 21.30 -14.40 -9.46
CA SER A 185 22.02 -14.73 -10.70
C SER A 185 23.21 -15.69 -10.56
N LEU A 186 23.65 -15.96 -9.33
CA LEU A 186 24.77 -16.86 -8.99
C LEU A 186 24.31 -18.15 -8.30
N CYS A 187 23.02 -18.26 -7.99
CA CYS A 187 22.46 -19.39 -7.25
C CYS A 187 22.37 -20.65 -8.13
N THR A 188 22.83 -21.78 -7.59
CA THR A 188 22.77 -23.11 -8.22
C THR A 188 22.10 -24.15 -7.31
N GLN A 189 21.66 -23.76 -6.11
CA GLN A 189 21.05 -24.63 -5.10
C GLN A 189 19.79 -24.00 -4.52
N TYR A 190 18.78 -24.83 -4.21
CA TYR A 190 17.49 -24.39 -3.68
C TYR A 190 17.60 -23.45 -2.47
N TRP A 191 18.47 -23.77 -1.50
CA TRP A 191 18.62 -22.96 -0.28
C TRP A 191 19.17 -21.55 -0.56
N GLN A 192 19.95 -21.38 -1.63
CA GLN A 192 20.51 -20.09 -2.04
C GLN A 192 19.40 -19.20 -2.64
N LEU A 193 18.53 -19.77 -3.47
CA LEU A 193 17.34 -19.08 -4.00
C LEU A 193 16.37 -18.71 -2.87
N PHE A 194 16.11 -19.64 -1.95
CA PHE A 194 15.24 -19.40 -0.79
C PHE A 194 15.76 -18.26 0.10
N LEU A 195 17.09 -18.18 0.31
CA LEU A 195 17.71 -17.09 1.07
C LEU A 195 17.75 -15.77 0.31
N ALA A 196 18.15 -15.77 -0.97
CA ALA A 196 18.32 -14.56 -1.77
C ALA A 196 16.98 -13.99 -2.26
N GLN A 197 16.20 -14.76 -3.01
CA GLN A 197 14.92 -14.35 -3.60
C GLN A 197 13.78 -14.43 -2.58
N GLY A 198 13.71 -15.51 -1.79
CA GLY A 198 12.65 -15.68 -0.79
C GLY A 198 12.78 -14.67 0.36
N ILE A 199 13.82 -14.85 1.19
CA ILE A 199 14.00 -14.06 2.42
C ILE A 199 14.50 -12.65 2.14
N GLY A 200 15.69 -12.53 1.52
CA GLY A 200 16.38 -11.25 1.37
C GLY A 200 15.59 -10.26 0.52
N GLN A 201 15.16 -10.67 -0.67
CA GLN A 201 14.34 -9.82 -1.53
C GLN A 201 12.96 -9.55 -0.90
N GLY A 202 12.32 -10.53 -0.24
CA GLY A 202 11.05 -10.32 0.47
C GLY A 202 11.12 -9.22 1.54
N ILE A 203 12.22 -9.17 2.31
CA ILE A 203 12.50 -8.07 3.24
C ILE A 203 12.74 -6.76 2.49
N GLY A 204 13.54 -6.78 1.42
CA GLY A 204 13.79 -5.62 0.57
C GLY A 204 12.50 -4.98 0.03
N CYS A 205 11.61 -5.80 -0.52
CA CYS A 205 10.29 -5.40 -0.98
C CYS A 205 9.44 -4.81 0.15
N GLY A 206 9.39 -5.47 1.32
CA GLY A 206 8.60 -5.02 2.47
C GLY A 206 9.09 -3.71 3.10
N LEU A 207 10.39 -3.42 2.97
CA LEU A 207 10.99 -2.13 3.34
C LEU A 207 10.62 -0.98 2.38
N MET A 208 10.11 -1.27 1.18
CA MET A 208 9.73 -0.26 0.19
C MET A 208 8.22 -0.15 -0.05
N PHE A 209 7.50 -1.27 -0.01
CA PHE A 209 6.07 -1.38 -0.35
C PHE A 209 5.18 -0.53 0.56
N CYS A 210 5.14 -0.83 1.87
CA CYS A 210 4.28 -0.12 2.81
C CYS A 210 4.61 1.40 2.90
N PRO A 211 5.89 1.83 2.96
CA PRO A 211 6.24 3.26 2.94
C PRO A 211 5.71 3.99 1.71
N THR A 212 5.84 3.37 0.53
CA THR A 212 5.43 3.98 -0.74
C THR A 212 3.90 4.08 -0.83
N ILE A 213 3.18 3.03 -0.45
CA ILE A 213 1.71 3.03 -0.44
C ILE A 213 1.14 3.98 0.62
N ALA A 214 1.80 4.12 1.78
CA ALA A 214 1.42 5.09 2.81
C ALA A 214 1.71 6.55 2.41
N LEU A 215 2.67 6.79 1.50
CA LEU A 215 3.02 8.14 1.05
C LEU A 215 1.97 8.75 0.12
N ILE A 216 1.43 8.00 -0.84
CA ILE A 216 0.53 8.52 -1.87
C ILE A 216 -0.76 9.16 -1.30
N PRO A 217 -1.48 8.60 -0.31
CA PRO A 217 -2.60 9.25 0.37
C PRO A 217 -2.31 10.66 0.92
N THR A 218 -1.05 10.98 1.23
CA THR A 218 -0.68 12.30 1.77
C THR A 218 -0.71 13.41 0.71
N TYR A 219 -0.66 13.05 -0.58
CA TYR A 219 -0.69 13.98 -1.72
C TYR A 219 -2.11 14.23 -2.27
N PHE A 220 -3.10 13.39 -1.95
CA PHE A 220 -4.43 13.42 -2.57
C PHE A 220 -5.58 13.24 -1.56
N THR A 221 -6.65 14.01 -1.76
CA THR A 221 -7.92 13.92 -1.01
C THR A 221 -9.05 13.47 -1.93
N LYS A 222 -9.15 14.08 -3.12
CA LYS A 222 -10.21 13.84 -4.12
C LYS A 222 -9.82 12.78 -5.15
N ASN A 223 -8.56 12.77 -5.58
CA ASN A 223 -8.03 11.81 -6.57
C ASN A 223 -7.25 10.69 -5.88
N ARG A 224 -7.67 10.28 -4.68
CA ARG A 224 -6.87 9.43 -3.78
C ARG A 224 -6.86 7.98 -4.24
N ALA A 225 -8.02 7.41 -4.54
CA ALA A 225 -8.11 6.03 -4.99
C ALA A 225 -7.40 5.86 -6.34
N ILE A 226 -7.60 6.77 -7.32
CA ILE A 226 -6.96 6.65 -8.63
C ILE A 226 -5.44 6.83 -8.57
N ALA A 227 -4.91 7.70 -7.70
CA ALA A 227 -3.46 7.81 -7.45
C ALA A 227 -2.88 6.50 -6.88
N ILE A 228 -3.61 5.85 -5.96
CA ILE A 228 -3.23 4.54 -5.40
C ILE A 228 -3.41 3.42 -6.42
N GLY A 229 -4.44 3.46 -7.27
CA GLY A 229 -4.68 2.49 -8.35
C GLY A 229 -3.61 2.54 -9.44
N ILE A 230 -3.17 3.73 -9.85
CA ILE A 230 -2.05 3.92 -10.78
C ILE A 230 -0.75 3.44 -10.14
N THR A 231 -0.52 3.72 -8.85
CA THR A 231 0.63 3.21 -8.10
C THR A 231 0.62 1.67 -8.04
N ALA A 232 -0.50 1.07 -7.62
CA ALA A 232 -0.71 -0.37 -7.55
C ALA A 232 -0.59 -1.07 -8.91
N SER A 233 -0.89 -0.36 -10.01
CA SER A 233 -0.74 -0.87 -11.38
C SER A 233 0.70 -1.19 -11.78
N GLY A 234 1.70 -0.74 -11.01
CA GLY A 234 3.10 -1.20 -11.15
C GLY A 234 3.22 -2.72 -11.09
N SER A 235 2.38 -3.36 -10.26
CA SER A 235 2.35 -4.83 -10.12
C SER A 235 2.00 -5.56 -11.42
N ALA A 236 1.22 -4.93 -12.31
CA ALA A 236 0.84 -5.47 -13.60
C ALA A 236 1.89 -5.14 -14.68
N THR A 237 2.43 -3.91 -14.70
CA THR A 237 3.43 -3.51 -15.69
C THR A 237 4.74 -4.27 -15.48
N GLY A 238 5.23 -4.41 -14.24
CA GLY A 238 6.39 -5.25 -13.93
C GLY A 238 6.12 -6.74 -14.16
N GLY A 239 4.93 -7.21 -13.79
CA GLY A 239 4.46 -8.58 -14.03
C GLY A 239 4.18 -8.92 -15.51
N LEU A 240 4.34 -7.98 -16.43
CA LEU A 240 4.38 -8.21 -17.88
C LEU A 240 5.79 -8.05 -18.45
N VAL A 241 6.56 -7.08 -17.95
CA VAL A 241 7.94 -6.81 -18.44
C VAL A 241 8.91 -7.90 -18.01
N PHE A 242 8.99 -8.25 -16.72
CA PHE A 242 9.99 -9.23 -16.27
C PHE A 242 9.78 -10.62 -16.89
N PRO A 243 8.55 -11.20 -17.01
CA PRO A 243 8.35 -12.49 -17.67
C PRO A 243 8.75 -12.46 -19.15
N ALA A 244 8.37 -11.40 -19.88
CA ALA A 244 8.72 -11.24 -21.29
C ALA A 244 10.23 -11.09 -21.52
N VAL A 245 10.96 -10.48 -20.58
CA VAL A 245 12.42 -10.41 -20.58
C VAL A 245 13.03 -11.78 -20.29
N VAL A 246 12.53 -12.51 -19.28
CA VAL A 246 13.02 -13.86 -18.95
C VAL A 246 12.81 -14.82 -20.12
N MET A 247 11.58 -14.93 -20.66
CA MET A 247 11.26 -15.83 -21.77
C MET A 247 12.14 -15.63 -23.01
N ARG A 248 12.54 -14.39 -23.29
CA ARG A 248 13.35 -14.05 -24.47
C ARG A 248 14.85 -14.22 -24.24
N LEU A 249 15.35 -13.87 -23.05
CA LEU A 249 16.78 -13.89 -22.75
C LEU A 249 17.28 -15.24 -22.19
N LEU A 250 16.45 -15.95 -21.43
CA LEU A 250 16.83 -17.21 -20.78
C LEU A 250 17.36 -18.26 -21.78
N PRO A 251 16.77 -18.45 -22.99
CA PRO A 251 17.32 -19.35 -24.01
C PRO A 251 18.53 -18.80 -24.77
N GLN A 252 18.78 -17.48 -24.74
CA GLN A 252 19.78 -16.81 -25.57
C GLN A 252 21.10 -16.52 -24.84
N ILE A 253 21.02 -16.06 -23.59
CA ILE A 253 22.18 -15.65 -22.76
C ILE A 253 22.27 -16.42 -21.43
N GLY A 254 21.34 -17.36 -21.20
CA GLY A 254 21.29 -18.20 -20.01
C GLY A 254 20.80 -17.46 -18.76
N TYR A 255 20.61 -18.24 -17.69
CA TYR A 255 20.01 -17.78 -16.44
C TYR A 255 20.78 -16.61 -15.78
N GLY A 256 22.09 -16.77 -15.57
CA GLY A 256 22.88 -15.76 -14.85
C GLY A 256 22.87 -14.38 -15.50
N TRP A 257 22.95 -14.28 -16.83
CA TRP A 257 22.84 -12.98 -17.51
C TRP A 257 21.41 -12.47 -17.60
N THR A 258 20.42 -13.36 -17.73
CA THR A 258 19.00 -12.99 -17.68
C THR A 258 18.66 -12.32 -16.35
N MET A 259 19.01 -12.92 -15.22
CA MET A 259 18.78 -12.35 -13.88
C MET A 259 19.49 -11.01 -13.68
N ARG A 260 20.72 -10.84 -14.22
CA ARG A 260 21.44 -9.56 -14.19
C ARG A 260 20.73 -8.48 -14.99
N THR A 261 20.13 -8.82 -16.14
CA THR A 261 19.30 -7.86 -16.91
C THR A 261 18.08 -7.41 -16.12
N LEU A 262 17.43 -8.30 -15.36
CA LEU A 262 16.35 -7.89 -14.44
C LEU A 262 16.88 -6.91 -13.38
N GLY A 263 18.03 -7.21 -12.78
CA GLY A 263 18.71 -6.33 -11.83
C GLY A 263 19.06 -4.95 -12.40
N PHE A 264 19.46 -4.86 -13.68
CA PHE A 264 19.69 -3.58 -14.35
C PHE A 264 18.40 -2.81 -14.67
N ILE A 265 17.31 -3.49 -15.04
CA ILE A 265 15.98 -2.88 -15.20
C ILE A 265 15.50 -2.32 -13.85
N SER A 266 15.68 -3.07 -12.76
CA SER A 266 15.36 -2.63 -11.41
C SER A 266 16.21 -1.44 -10.97
N LEU A 267 17.53 -1.48 -11.24
CA LEU A 267 18.43 -0.36 -10.92
C LEU A 267 18.00 0.93 -11.64
N ALA A 268 17.70 0.84 -12.94
CA ALA A 268 17.30 1.98 -13.76
C ALA A 268 15.96 2.60 -13.32
N THR A 269 15.03 1.79 -12.79
CA THR A 269 13.71 2.25 -12.31
C THR A 269 13.71 2.69 -10.84
N LEU A 270 14.57 2.13 -9.99
CA LEU A 270 14.70 2.50 -8.58
C LEU A 270 15.56 3.77 -8.37
N ILE A 271 16.59 4.04 -9.18
CA ILE A 271 17.43 5.25 -9.05
C ILE A 271 16.59 6.55 -9.04
N PRO A 272 15.65 6.78 -9.99
CA PRO A 272 14.76 7.93 -9.94
C PRO A 272 13.92 8.00 -8.65
N CYS A 273 13.49 6.86 -8.12
CA CYS A 273 12.69 6.80 -6.88
C CYS A 273 13.54 7.24 -5.68
N LEU A 274 14.75 6.70 -5.55
CA LEU A 274 15.69 7.05 -4.48
C LEU A 274 16.02 8.54 -4.45
N ILE A 275 16.11 9.19 -5.61
CA ILE A 275 16.35 10.63 -5.72
C ILE A 275 15.05 11.42 -5.47
N PHE A 276 14.02 11.22 -6.30
CA PHE A 276 12.90 12.16 -6.44
C PHE A 276 11.64 11.85 -5.62
N LEU A 277 11.49 10.66 -5.05
CA LEU A 277 10.31 10.30 -4.22
C LEU A 277 10.44 10.93 -2.83
N GLN A 278 9.55 11.86 -2.47
CA GLN A 278 9.66 12.72 -1.29
C GLN A 278 8.57 12.41 -0.26
N GLN A 279 8.96 12.24 1.02
CA GLN A 279 8.00 12.24 2.13
C GLN A 279 7.35 13.63 2.25
N ARG A 280 6.01 13.71 2.23
CA ARG A 280 5.30 14.99 2.40
C ARG A 280 5.25 15.42 3.87
N LEU A 281 4.69 14.58 4.74
CA LEU A 281 4.31 14.97 6.10
C LEU A 281 5.51 15.04 7.06
N PRO A 282 5.50 15.94 8.06
CA PRO A 282 6.59 16.06 9.03
C PRO A 282 6.67 14.81 9.93
N PRO A 283 7.89 14.41 10.36
CA PRO A 283 8.09 13.21 11.18
C PRO A 283 7.30 13.17 12.50
N ARG A 284 6.71 12.00 12.79
CA ARG A 284 6.17 11.61 14.09
C ARG A 284 7.13 10.64 14.78
N HIS A 285 8.21 11.20 15.33
CA HIS A 285 9.26 10.42 15.99
C HIS A 285 8.73 9.55 17.14
N SER A 286 7.83 10.07 17.99
CA SER A 286 7.28 9.35 19.15
C SER A 286 6.00 8.54 18.85
N GLY A 287 5.86 7.40 19.53
CA GLY A 287 4.69 6.52 19.49
C GLY A 287 5.03 5.04 19.26
N PRO A 288 4.09 4.12 19.57
CA PRO A 288 4.32 2.68 19.54
C PRO A 288 4.48 2.12 18.12
N LEU A 289 5.00 0.88 18.02
CA LEU A 289 5.02 0.09 16.80
C LEU A 289 3.61 -0.38 16.38
N ILE A 290 2.76 -0.69 17.37
CA ILE A 290 1.38 -1.18 17.17
C ILE A 290 0.43 -0.22 17.90
N GLU A 291 -0.53 0.37 17.18
CA GLU A 291 -1.57 1.21 17.77
C GLU A 291 -2.79 0.37 18.15
N TRP A 292 -2.75 -0.31 19.31
CA TRP A 292 -3.84 -1.16 19.80
C TRP A 292 -5.21 -0.46 19.87
N ALA A 293 -5.24 0.87 19.98
CA ALA A 293 -6.45 1.67 19.91
C ALA A 293 -7.18 1.55 18.55
N ALA A 294 -6.45 1.41 17.43
CA ALA A 294 -7.05 1.27 16.11
C ALA A 294 -7.88 -0.03 16.00
N PHE A 295 -7.47 -1.12 16.65
CA PHE A 295 -8.26 -2.35 16.73
C PHE A 295 -9.47 -2.27 17.66
N ARG A 296 -9.65 -1.17 18.41
CA ARG A 296 -10.91 -0.87 19.12
C ARG A 296 -11.92 -0.12 18.25
N GLU A 297 -11.50 0.42 17.11
CA GLU A 297 -12.42 0.98 16.12
C GLU A 297 -13.06 -0.18 15.33
N THR A 298 -14.34 -0.48 15.60
CA THR A 298 -15.07 -1.63 15.03
C THR A 298 -14.89 -1.75 13.51
N SER A 299 -15.00 -0.63 12.78
CA SER A 299 -14.86 -0.58 11.32
C SER A 299 -13.46 -0.92 10.81
N TYR A 300 -12.42 -0.64 11.59
CA TYR A 300 -11.03 -0.98 11.25
C TYR A 300 -10.71 -2.44 11.60
N ALA A 301 -11.22 -2.94 12.73
CA ALA A 301 -11.08 -4.35 13.12
C ALA A 301 -11.83 -5.29 12.13
N LEU A 302 -13.08 -4.97 11.79
CA LEU A 302 -13.85 -5.71 10.79
C LEU A 302 -13.23 -5.59 9.39
N PHE A 303 -12.67 -4.43 9.02
CA PHE A 303 -11.93 -4.31 7.76
C PHE A 303 -10.68 -5.21 7.74
N ALA A 304 -9.90 -5.24 8.82
CA ALA A 304 -8.72 -6.12 8.90
C ALA A 304 -9.09 -7.60 8.79
N LEU A 305 -10.18 -8.04 9.44
CA LEU A 305 -10.70 -9.42 9.33
C LEU A 305 -11.27 -9.72 7.93
N GLY A 306 -12.03 -8.80 7.36
CA GLY A 306 -12.60 -8.95 6.01
C GLY A 306 -11.53 -9.00 4.92
N MET A 307 -10.44 -8.26 5.09
CA MET A 307 -9.27 -8.31 4.20
C MET A 307 -8.39 -9.54 4.43
N PHE A 308 -8.24 -10.02 5.67
CA PHE A 308 -7.63 -11.32 5.97
C PHE A 308 -8.36 -12.43 5.20
N LEU A 309 -9.68 -12.53 5.34
CA LEU A 309 -10.49 -13.56 4.68
C LEU A 309 -10.47 -13.45 3.15
N ASN A 310 -10.51 -12.23 2.59
CA ASN A 310 -10.32 -12.02 1.15
C ASN A 310 -8.95 -12.56 0.68
N PHE A 311 -7.85 -12.13 1.29
CA PHE A 311 -6.50 -12.54 0.86
C PHE A 311 -6.16 -14.00 1.15
N TRP A 312 -6.86 -14.64 2.09
CA TRP A 312 -6.75 -16.08 2.36
C TRP A 312 -7.18 -16.93 1.15
N GLY A 313 -8.19 -16.48 0.40
CA GLY A 313 -8.60 -17.08 -0.87
C GLY A 313 -7.91 -16.48 -2.11
N LEU A 314 -7.69 -15.16 -2.14
CA LEU A 314 -7.35 -14.43 -3.39
C LEU A 314 -6.13 -14.98 -4.13
N TYR A 315 -5.06 -15.39 -3.44
CA TYR A 315 -3.87 -15.91 -4.11
C TYR A 315 -4.00 -17.35 -4.61
N VAL A 316 -5.01 -18.12 -4.16
CA VAL A 316 -5.24 -19.49 -4.65
C VAL A 316 -5.46 -19.49 -6.17
N GLY A 317 -6.27 -18.55 -6.68
CA GLY A 317 -6.45 -18.37 -8.12
C GLY A 317 -5.17 -18.02 -8.88
N PHE A 318 -4.30 -17.19 -8.31
CA PHE A 318 -3.04 -16.78 -8.96
C PHE A 318 -1.99 -17.91 -9.00
N PHE A 319 -1.90 -18.73 -7.96
CA PHE A 319 -0.89 -19.79 -7.86
C PHE A 319 -1.30 -21.10 -8.55
N TYR A 320 -2.58 -21.46 -8.51
CA TYR A 320 -3.03 -22.78 -8.97
C TYR A 320 -3.64 -22.81 -10.38
N ILE A 321 -3.87 -21.66 -11.03
CA ILE A 321 -4.50 -21.63 -12.37
C ILE A 321 -3.64 -22.33 -13.44
N SER A 322 -2.32 -22.13 -13.43
CA SER A 322 -1.41 -22.75 -14.41
C SER A 322 -1.23 -24.24 -14.18
N SER A 323 -1.29 -24.72 -12.93
CA SER A 323 -1.31 -26.15 -12.63
C SER A 323 -2.63 -26.78 -13.06
N PHE A 324 -3.78 -26.22 -12.67
CA PHE A 324 -5.10 -26.66 -13.13
C PHE A 324 -5.20 -26.74 -14.67
N ALA A 325 -4.62 -25.77 -15.38
CA ALA A 325 -4.57 -25.75 -16.84
C ALA A 325 -3.82 -26.97 -17.42
N ARG A 326 -2.67 -27.35 -16.85
CA ARG A 326 -1.89 -28.52 -17.29
C ARG A 326 -2.54 -29.82 -16.82
N ASP A 327 -2.89 -29.90 -15.54
CA ASP A 327 -3.31 -31.15 -14.87
C ASP A 327 -4.73 -31.59 -15.24
N ILE A 328 -5.67 -30.64 -15.43
CA ILE A 328 -7.10 -30.92 -15.63
C ILE A 328 -7.56 -30.64 -17.07
N ILE A 329 -7.02 -29.60 -17.71
CA ILE A 329 -7.38 -29.23 -19.10
C ILE A 329 -6.39 -29.80 -20.13
N GLY A 330 -5.19 -30.22 -19.71
CA GLY A 330 -4.18 -30.83 -20.59
C GLY A 330 -3.47 -29.85 -21.52
N VAL A 331 -3.43 -28.55 -21.20
CA VAL A 331 -2.76 -27.55 -22.06
C VAL A 331 -1.23 -27.57 -21.89
N SER A 332 -0.51 -27.02 -22.87
CA SER A 332 0.95 -26.92 -22.81
C SER A 332 1.43 -25.92 -21.75
N GLU A 333 2.70 -26.06 -21.37
CA GLU A 333 3.46 -25.13 -20.52
C GLU A 333 3.22 -23.66 -20.91
N SER A 334 3.42 -23.34 -22.19
CA SER A 334 3.27 -21.99 -22.74
C SER A 334 1.87 -21.43 -22.50
N THR A 335 0.83 -22.19 -22.85
CA THR A 335 -0.57 -21.78 -22.64
C THR A 335 -0.88 -21.59 -21.17
N SER A 336 -0.35 -22.43 -20.29
CA SER A 336 -0.56 -22.32 -18.84
C SER A 336 0.00 -21.01 -18.27
N ILE A 337 1.04 -20.45 -18.90
CA ILE A 337 1.62 -19.15 -18.56
C ILE A 337 0.88 -18.01 -19.28
N ASP A 338 0.47 -18.19 -20.54
CA ASP A 338 -0.35 -17.19 -21.27
C ASP A 338 -1.65 -16.87 -20.53
N VAL A 339 -2.29 -17.87 -19.91
CA VAL A 339 -3.48 -17.69 -19.07
C VAL A 339 -3.20 -16.81 -17.83
N LEU A 340 -2.03 -16.97 -17.19
CA LEU A 340 -1.58 -16.13 -16.07
C LEU A 340 -1.21 -14.71 -16.53
N LEU A 341 -0.64 -14.55 -17.72
CA LEU A 341 -0.35 -13.25 -18.35
C LEU A 341 -1.64 -12.50 -18.70
N VAL A 342 -2.65 -13.18 -19.24
CA VAL A 342 -4.00 -12.62 -19.48
C VAL A 342 -4.62 -12.16 -18.17
N MET A 343 -4.55 -12.98 -17.11
CA MET A 343 -5.11 -12.65 -15.80
C MET A 343 -4.47 -11.37 -15.20
N ASN A 344 -3.15 -11.22 -15.32
CA ASN A 344 -2.45 -10.02 -14.87
C ASN A 344 -2.69 -8.79 -15.77
N GLY A 345 -2.70 -9.00 -17.09
CA GLY A 345 -2.90 -7.95 -18.09
C GLY A 345 -4.31 -7.35 -18.07
N VAL A 346 -5.36 -8.18 -18.03
CA VAL A 346 -6.74 -7.72 -17.81
C VAL A 346 -6.87 -7.10 -16.41
N GLY A 347 -6.18 -7.65 -15.41
CA GLY A 347 -6.05 -7.05 -14.08
C GLY A 347 -5.44 -5.64 -14.04
N LEU A 348 -4.83 -5.12 -15.11
CA LEU A 348 -4.45 -3.71 -15.19
C LEU A 348 -5.70 -2.81 -15.24
N THR A 349 -6.71 -3.16 -16.04
CA THR A 349 -7.98 -2.39 -16.11
C THR A 349 -8.75 -2.52 -14.80
N GLY A 350 -8.71 -3.71 -14.18
CA GLY A 350 -9.22 -3.98 -12.84
C GLY A 350 -8.59 -3.13 -11.73
N ARG A 351 -7.37 -2.60 -11.90
CA ARG A 351 -6.74 -1.68 -10.93
C ARG A 351 -7.10 -0.21 -11.17
N LEU A 352 -7.40 0.18 -12.40
CA LEU A 352 -7.67 1.58 -12.76
C LEU A 352 -9.17 1.95 -12.68
N ILE A 353 -10.04 1.16 -13.31
CA ILE A 353 -11.47 1.48 -13.42
C ILE A 353 -12.16 1.58 -12.06
N PRO A 354 -12.00 0.62 -11.11
CA PRO A 354 -12.73 0.66 -9.84
C PRO A 354 -12.24 1.79 -8.94
N ASN A 355 -10.96 2.15 -9.01
CA ASN A 355 -10.41 3.28 -8.26
C ASN A 355 -10.88 4.63 -8.82
N LEU A 356 -11.03 4.77 -10.14
CA LEU A 356 -11.65 5.95 -10.74
C LEU A 356 -13.12 6.09 -10.32
N LEU A 357 -13.89 4.99 -10.34
CA LEU A 357 -15.29 4.97 -9.91
C LEU A 357 -15.45 5.24 -8.40
N ALA A 358 -14.49 4.78 -7.58
CA ALA A 358 -14.44 5.05 -6.15
C ALA A 358 -14.29 6.56 -5.86
N ASP A 359 -13.30 7.24 -6.46
CA ASP A 359 -13.13 8.69 -6.28
C ASP A 359 -14.30 9.50 -6.86
N GLN A 360 -14.84 9.10 -8.02
CA GLN A 360 -15.89 9.87 -8.70
C GLN A 360 -17.30 9.71 -8.10
N TYR A 361 -17.67 8.51 -7.61
CA TYR A 361 -19.06 8.16 -7.31
C TYR A 361 -19.31 7.61 -5.90
N THR A 362 -18.56 6.62 -5.44
CA THR A 362 -18.98 5.75 -4.33
C THR A 362 -18.11 5.83 -3.07
N GLY A 363 -16.82 6.10 -3.17
CA GLY A 363 -15.83 5.95 -2.10
C GLY A 363 -15.23 4.52 -2.04
N PRO A 364 -13.94 4.34 -1.67
CA PRO A 364 -13.22 3.06 -1.82
C PRO A 364 -13.89 1.85 -1.16
N LEU A 365 -14.38 1.97 0.07
CA LEU A 365 -15.05 0.87 0.79
C LEU A 365 -16.33 0.40 0.08
N ASN A 366 -17.09 1.35 -0.45
CA ASN A 366 -18.33 1.09 -1.19
C ASN A 366 -18.08 0.42 -2.55
N MET A 367 -16.89 0.62 -3.14
CA MET A 367 -16.46 -0.04 -4.38
C MET A 367 -15.78 -1.39 -4.15
N LEU A 368 -15.10 -1.56 -3.00
CA LEU A 368 -14.40 -2.78 -2.61
C LEU A 368 -15.38 -3.95 -2.40
N ILE A 369 -16.52 -3.71 -1.77
CA ILE A 369 -17.54 -4.73 -1.47
C ILE A 369 -18.09 -5.42 -2.73
N PRO A 370 -18.59 -4.72 -3.77
CA PRO A 370 -19.06 -5.39 -4.98
C PRO A 370 -17.94 -6.10 -5.75
N PHE A 371 -16.70 -5.60 -5.71
CA PHE A 371 -15.55 -6.31 -6.31
C PHE A 371 -15.17 -7.57 -5.53
N SER A 372 -15.26 -7.54 -4.20
CA SER A 372 -15.12 -8.70 -3.30
C SER A 372 -16.21 -9.75 -3.60
N LEU A 373 -17.48 -9.33 -3.73
CA LEU A 373 -18.60 -10.19 -4.11
C LEU A 373 -18.40 -10.84 -5.49
N VAL A 374 -18.10 -10.05 -6.52
CA VAL A 374 -17.88 -10.56 -7.89
C VAL A 374 -16.70 -11.53 -7.92
N THR A 375 -15.60 -11.25 -7.23
CA THR A 375 -14.46 -12.18 -7.17
C THR A 375 -14.84 -13.49 -6.50
N GLY A 376 -15.63 -13.45 -5.42
CA GLY A 376 -16.14 -14.64 -4.73
C GLY A 376 -17.09 -15.47 -5.59
N VAL A 377 -17.98 -14.83 -6.36
CA VAL A 377 -18.86 -15.53 -7.32
C VAL A 377 -18.06 -16.15 -8.46
N VAL A 378 -17.15 -15.40 -9.09
CA VAL A 378 -16.28 -15.91 -10.17
C VAL A 378 -15.37 -17.04 -9.67
N ALA A 379 -14.92 -16.99 -8.42
CA ALA A 379 -14.17 -18.08 -7.78
C ALA A 379 -14.95 -19.41 -7.77
N TYR A 380 -16.25 -19.40 -7.49
CA TYR A 380 -17.08 -20.60 -7.64
C TYR A 380 -17.30 -20.98 -9.11
N CYS A 381 -17.38 -20.02 -10.04
CA CYS A 381 -17.51 -20.32 -11.46
C CYS A 381 -16.32 -21.11 -12.04
N TRP A 382 -15.13 -21.07 -11.41
CA TRP A 382 -14.00 -21.93 -11.79
C TRP A 382 -14.35 -23.43 -11.74
N THR A 383 -15.26 -23.83 -10.83
CA THR A 383 -15.72 -25.22 -10.71
C THR A 383 -16.41 -25.74 -11.97
N ALA A 384 -16.90 -24.86 -12.86
CA ALA A 384 -17.51 -25.19 -14.14
C ALA A 384 -16.54 -25.17 -15.35
N VAL A 385 -15.28 -24.71 -15.17
CA VAL A 385 -14.30 -24.64 -16.27
C VAL A 385 -13.86 -26.06 -16.66
N ARG A 386 -14.15 -26.46 -17.90
CA ARG A 386 -13.79 -27.76 -18.48
C ARG A 386 -13.23 -27.66 -19.92
N SER A 387 -12.98 -26.45 -20.41
CA SER A 387 -12.51 -26.18 -21.76
C SER A 387 -11.43 -25.10 -21.79
N TYR A 388 -10.64 -25.09 -22.85
CA TYR A 388 -9.62 -24.08 -23.16
C TYR A 388 -10.22 -22.66 -23.12
N ASP A 389 -11.32 -22.41 -23.82
CA ASP A 389 -11.95 -21.09 -23.89
C ASP A 389 -12.48 -20.64 -22.52
N GLY A 390 -13.09 -21.58 -21.77
CA GLY A 390 -13.59 -21.32 -20.42
C GLY A 390 -12.50 -20.91 -19.44
N LEU A 391 -11.27 -21.41 -19.63
CA LEU A 391 -10.10 -21.06 -18.83
C LEU A 391 -9.69 -19.60 -19.07
N TYR A 392 -9.58 -19.16 -20.33
CA TYR A 392 -9.28 -17.76 -20.67
C TYR A 392 -10.38 -16.81 -20.21
N VAL A 393 -11.66 -17.19 -20.36
CA VAL A 393 -12.81 -16.41 -19.87
C VAL A 393 -12.75 -16.26 -18.35
N PHE A 394 -12.53 -17.35 -17.61
CA PHE A 394 -12.36 -17.30 -16.15
C PHE A 394 -11.21 -16.37 -15.75
N SER A 395 -10.02 -16.52 -16.35
CA SER A 395 -8.85 -15.70 -16.01
C SER A 395 -9.03 -14.22 -16.34
N ALA A 396 -9.76 -13.87 -17.40
CA ALA A 396 -10.11 -12.47 -17.67
C ALA A 396 -11.02 -11.88 -16.57
N PHE A 397 -12.12 -12.56 -16.22
CA PHE A 397 -13.04 -12.07 -15.18
C PHE A 397 -12.45 -12.08 -13.77
N TYR A 398 -11.73 -13.15 -13.40
CA TYR A 398 -11.08 -13.26 -12.10
C TYR A 398 -9.93 -12.24 -11.97
N GLY A 399 -9.12 -12.09 -13.02
CA GLY A 399 -8.05 -11.09 -13.07
C GLY A 399 -8.56 -9.66 -12.91
N LEU A 400 -9.66 -9.31 -13.59
CA LEU A 400 -10.30 -8.01 -13.44
C LEU A 400 -10.82 -7.76 -12.00
N ALA A 401 -11.52 -8.74 -11.43
CA ALA A 401 -12.17 -8.58 -10.13
C ALA A 401 -11.16 -8.62 -8.95
N ALA A 402 -10.26 -9.60 -8.93
CA ALA A 402 -9.27 -9.75 -7.86
C ALA A 402 -8.25 -8.61 -7.85
N ALA A 403 -7.86 -8.08 -9.01
CA ALA A 403 -6.97 -6.91 -9.09
C ALA A 403 -7.65 -5.61 -8.61
N GLY A 404 -8.99 -5.53 -8.72
CA GLY A 404 -9.79 -4.49 -8.07
C GLY A 404 -9.68 -4.56 -6.56
N ILE A 405 -9.81 -5.75 -5.94
CA ILE A 405 -9.59 -5.93 -4.49
C ILE A 405 -8.17 -5.49 -4.09
N GLN A 406 -7.14 -5.97 -4.79
CA GLN A 406 -5.73 -5.67 -4.47
C GLN A 406 -5.43 -4.16 -4.44
N SER A 407 -6.08 -3.36 -5.30
CA SER A 407 -5.84 -1.92 -5.41
C SER A 407 -6.78 -1.06 -4.55
N LEU A 408 -8.05 -1.46 -4.42
CA LEU A 408 -9.00 -0.81 -3.52
C LEU A 408 -8.70 -1.07 -2.03
N PHE A 409 -7.97 -2.15 -1.70
CA PHE A 409 -7.52 -2.45 -0.34
C PHE A 409 -6.71 -1.30 0.32
N PRO A 410 -5.53 -0.89 -0.21
CA PRO A 410 -4.78 0.23 0.36
C PRO A 410 -5.52 1.56 0.26
N ALA A 411 -6.31 1.77 -0.81
CA ALA A 411 -7.15 2.97 -0.94
C ALA A 411 -8.16 3.07 0.21
N THR A 412 -8.86 1.97 0.53
CA THR A 412 -9.82 1.91 1.63
C THR A 412 -9.16 2.03 3.00
N LEU A 413 -8.02 1.38 3.20
CA LEU A 413 -7.26 1.49 4.44
C LEU A 413 -6.79 2.94 4.72
N SER A 414 -6.52 3.71 3.66
CA SER A 414 -6.21 5.14 3.77
C SER A 414 -7.41 6.03 4.12
N THR A 415 -8.66 5.61 3.87
CA THR A 415 -9.88 6.34 4.30
C THR A 415 -10.43 5.85 5.64
N LEU A 416 -9.87 4.76 6.17
CA LEU A 416 -10.05 4.32 7.57
C LEU A 416 -9.01 4.92 8.53
N THR A 417 -8.00 5.63 8.01
CA THR A 417 -6.99 6.34 8.80
C THR A 417 -7.30 7.84 8.85
N THR A 418 -7.71 8.34 10.02
CA THR A 418 -8.09 9.75 10.23
C THR A 418 -6.87 10.67 10.38
N ASP A 419 -5.89 10.28 11.21
CA ASP A 419 -4.62 11.01 11.34
C ASP A 419 -3.60 10.49 10.31
N LEU A 420 -3.35 11.30 9.27
CA LEU A 420 -2.40 10.95 8.22
C LEU A 420 -0.96 10.76 8.72
N LYS A 421 -0.59 11.27 9.91
CA LYS A 421 0.71 11.03 10.57
C LYS A 421 0.83 9.63 11.20
N LYS A 422 -0.22 8.80 11.08
CA LYS A 422 -0.28 7.40 11.49
C LYS A 422 -0.52 6.44 10.32
N THR A 423 -0.49 6.94 9.08
CA THR A 423 -0.78 6.13 7.88
C THR A 423 0.17 4.96 7.76
N GLY A 424 1.47 5.15 8.04
CA GLY A 424 2.44 4.07 8.01
C GLY A 424 2.14 2.98 9.03
N VAL A 425 1.92 3.32 10.31
CA VAL A 425 1.56 2.34 11.36
C VAL A 425 0.27 1.61 11.02
N ARG A 426 -0.81 2.33 10.70
CA ARG A 426 -2.13 1.72 10.49
C ARG A 426 -2.20 0.91 9.19
N MET A 427 -1.50 1.33 8.13
CA MET A 427 -1.32 0.45 6.96
C MET A 427 -0.54 -0.80 7.34
N GLY A 428 0.64 -0.62 7.91
CA GLY A 428 1.54 -1.72 8.26
C GLY A 428 0.90 -2.80 9.14
N MET A 429 0.11 -2.41 10.14
CA MET A 429 -0.62 -3.35 11.02
C MET A 429 -1.57 -4.27 10.25
N VAL A 430 -2.37 -3.74 9.31
CA VAL A 430 -3.29 -4.58 8.53
C VAL A 430 -2.55 -5.37 7.46
N LEU A 431 -1.46 -4.84 6.88
CA LEU A 431 -0.59 -5.62 6.00
C LEU A 431 0.00 -6.83 6.73
N SER A 432 0.51 -6.68 7.96
CA SER A 432 1.05 -7.81 8.72
C SER A 432 -0.01 -8.83 9.13
N VAL A 433 -1.29 -8.45 9.28
CA VAL A 433 -2.41 -9.39 9.45
C VAL A 433 -2.69 -10.14 8.13
N VAL A 434 -2.76 -9.42 7.01
CA VAL A 434 -2.94 -9.99 5.65
C VAL A 434 -1.78 -10.91 5.25
N ALA A 435 -0.56 -10.64 5.73
CA ALA A 435 0.62 -11.48 5.51
C ALA A 435 0.36 -12.93 5.93
N VAL A 436 -0.24 -13.13 7.10
CA VAL A 436 -0.55 -14.47 7.64
C VAL A 436 -1.55 -15.20 6.74
N ALA A 437 -2.62 -14.51 6.31
CA ALA A 437 -3.60 -15.07 5.38
C ALA A 437 -2.96 -15.50 4.05
N ALA A 438 -2.11 -14.65 3.47
CA ALA A 438 -1.42 -14.93 2.22
C ALA A 438 -0.41 -16.09 2.36
N LEU A 439 0.25 -16.25 3.52
CA LEU A 439 1.18 -17.34 3.78
C LEU A 439 0.49 -18.71 3.92
N ILE A 440 -0.66 -18.76 4.59
CA ILE A 440 -1.34 -20.04 4.90
C ILE A 440 -2.39 -20.44 3.85
N GLY A 441 -2.92 -19.49 3.08
CA GLY A 441 -4.01 -19.72 2.12
C GLY A 441 -3.63 -20.68 0.99
N THR A 442 -2.45 -20.48 0.37
CA THR A 442 -1.99 -21.35 -0.73
C THR A 442 -1.59 -22.75 -0.25
N PRO A 443 -0.83 -22.98 0.84
CA PRO A 443 -0.59 -24.33 1.37
C PRO A 443 -1.87 -25.08 1.78
N ILE A 444 -2.87 -24.39 2.35
CA ILE A 444 -4.17 -25.00 2.69
C ILE A 444 -4.89 -25.45 1.41
N ALA A 445 -4.90 -24.62 0.36
CA ALA A 445 -5.46 -25.00 -0.93
C ALA A 445 -4.72 -26.21 -1.55
N GLY A 446 -3.38 -26.25 -1.49
CA GLY A 446 -2.59 -27.40 -1.94
C GLY A 446 -2.95 -28.70 -1.23
N ALA A 447 -2.99 -28.68 0.11
CA ALA A 447 -3.37 -29.84 0.92
C ALA A 447 -4.81 -30.34 0.66
N LEU A 448 -5.71 -29.45 0.18
CA LEU A 448 -7.04 -29.85 -0.28
C LEU A 448 -7.01 -30.53 -1.67
N VAL A 449 -6.16 -30.07 -2.59
CA VAL A 449 -5.94 -30.74 -3.90
C VAL A 449 -5.32 -32.13 -3.70
N ASP A 450 -4.29 -32.24 -2.84
CA ASP A 450 -3.63 -33.51 -2.54
C ASP A 450 -4.62 -34.53 -1.93
N ARG A 451 -5.47 -34.05 -0.99
CA ARG A 451 -6.52 -34.87 -0.36
C ARG A 451 -7.58 -35.36 -1.35
N ASP A 452 -7.99 -34.50 -2.28
CA ASP A 452 -8.96 -34.81 -3.32
C ASP A 452 -8.35 -35.58 -4.51
N GLY A 453 -7.12 -36.10 -4.38
CA GLY A 453 -6.47 -36.94 -5.38
C GLY A 453 -6.07 -36.19 -6.66
N GLY A 454 -5.69 -34.91 -6.53
CA GLY A 454 -5.38 -34.03 -7.66
C GLY A 454 -6.58 -33.24 -8.20
N GLN A 455 -7.79 -33.43 -7.64
CA GLN A 455 -8.95 -32.62 -8.04
C GLN A 455 -8.96 -31.26 -7.33
N TYR A 456 -9.25 -30.21 -8.08
CA TYR A 456 -9.19 -28.83 -7.58
C TYR A 456 -10.47 -28.35 -6.86
N LEU A 457 -11.46 -29.23 -6.69
CA LEU A 457 -12.81 -28.85 -6.25
C LEU A 457 -12.82 -28.26 -4.82
N SER A 458 -12.23 -28.93 -3.83
CA SER A 458 -12.19 -28.39 -2.46
C SER A 458 -11.38 -27.09 -2.37
N ALA A 459 -10.31 -26.93 -3.16
CA ALA A 459 -9.52 -25.70 -3.21
C ALA A 459 -10.31 -24.53 -3.83
N GLN A 460 -11.07 -24.77 -4.89
CA GLN A 460 -11.98 -23.79 -5.51
C GLN A 460 -13.09 -23.36 -4.54
N MET A 461 -13.72 -24.34 -3.87
CA MET A 461 -14.77 -24.08 -2.87
C MET A 461 -14.23 -23.32 -1.65
N PHE A 462 -13.03 -23.68 -1.16
CA PHE A 462 -12.34 -22.95 -0.09
C PHE A 462 -12.09 -21.49 -0.46
N MET A 463 -11.50 -21.23 -1.62
CA MET A 463 -11.23 -19.88 -2.12
C MET A 463 -12.51 -19.03 -2.24
N GLY A 464 -13.56 -19.56 -2.88
CA GLY A 464 -14.83 -18.84 -3.01
C GLY A 464 -15.47 -18.53 -1.66
N SER A 465 -15.44 -19.48 -0.73
CA SER A 465 -16.02 -19.34 0.60
C SER A 465 -15.26 -18.34 1.46
N ALA A 466 -13.92 -18.34 1.43
CA ALA A 466 -13.08 -17.38 2.13
C ALA A 466 -13.33 -15.95 1.63
N ILE A 467 -13.40 -15.76 0.31
CA ILE A 467 -13.66 -14.44 -0.29
C ILE A 467 -15.09 -13.96 0.05
N LEU A 468 -16.12 -14.81 -0.02
CA LEU A 468 -17.47 -14.40 0.39
C LEU A 468 -17.60 -14.10 1.90
N ALA A 469 -16.94 -14.87 2.78
CA ALA A 469 -16.89 -14.55 4.20
C ALA A 469 -16.19 -13.20 4.45
N GLY A 470 -15.14 -12.91 3.66
CA GLY A 470 -14.50 -11.59 3.60
C GLY A 470 -15.47 -10.49 3.15
N THR A 471 -16.23 -10.70 2.08
CA THR A 471 -17.28 -9.79 1.58
C THR A 471 -18.30 -9.45 2.66
N LEU A 472 -18.85 -10.45 3.35
CA LEU A 472 -19.82 -10.27 4.43
C LEU A 472 -19.23 -9.45 5.60
N THR A 473 -17.96 -9.72 5.94
CA THR A 473 -17.25 -8.97 6.99
C THR A 473 -16.96 -7.52 6.57
N LEU A 474 -16.68 -7.27 5.29
CA LEU A 474 -16.53 -5.91 4.74
C LEU A 474 -17.87 -5.15 4.70
N VAL A 475 -19.00 -5.84 4.45
CA VAL A 475 -20.34 -5.25 4.61
C VAL A 475 -20.58 -4.83 6.07
N ALA A 476 -20.19 -5.65 7.04
CA ALA A 476 -20.26 -5.28 8.46
C ALA A 476 -19.33 -4.10 8.81
N ALA A 477 -18.11 -4.05 8.27
CA ALA A 477 -17.18 -2.93 8.44
C ALA A 477 -17.72 -1.60 7.87
N ARG A 478 -18.51 -1.69 6.78
CA ARG A 478 -19.22 -0.56 6.19
C ARG A 478 -20.37 -0.10 7.07
N THR A 479 -21.24 -1.02 7.52
CA THR A 479 -22.39 -0.63 8.34
C THR A 479 -21.97 -0.08 9.71
N SER A 480 -20.84 -0.51 10.27
CA SER A 480 -20.28 0.11 11.49
C SER A 480 -19.63 1.47 11.27
N LYS A 481 -19.24 1.85 10.03
CA LYS A 481 -18.69 3.18 9.70
C LYS A 481 -19.76 4.19 9.26
N LEU A 482 -20.76 3.73 8.49
CA LEU A 482 -21.68 4.60 7.74
C LEU A 482 -23.18 4.32 8.01
N GLY A 483 -23.50 3.32 8.82
CA GLY A 483 -24.87 2.81 8.93
C GLY A 483 -25.34 2.14 7.63
N LEU A 484 -26.66 2.14 7.41
CA LEU A 484 -27.29 1.51 6.25
C LEU A 484 -27.39 2.43 5.03
N SER A 485 -27.17 3.74 5.18
CA SER A 485 -27.32 4.74 4.11
C SER A 485 -26.15 4.71 3.11
N TRP A 486 -26.47 4.87 1.83
CA TRP A 486 -25.46 5.02 0.76
C TRP A 486 -25.02 6.48 0.64
N GLN A 487 -24.14 6.92 1.54
CA GLN A 487 -23.43 8.20 1.46
C GLN A 487 -21.96 7.99 1.02
N ARG A 488 -21.35 9.03 0.45
CA ARG A 488 -19.90 9.07 0.13
C ARG A 488 -19.09 9.21 1.43
N ALA A 489 -17.92 8.59 1.49
CA ALA A 489 -17.14 8.36 2.73
C ALA A 489 -15.64 8.13 2.50
#